data_AF-A0A436WY15-F1
#
_entry.id   AF-A0A436WY15-F1
#
_cell.length_a   1.000
_cell.length_b   1.000
_cell.length_c   1.000
_cell.angle_alpha   90.00
_cell.angle_beta   90.00
_cell.angle_gamma   90.00
#
_symmetry.space_group_name_H-M   'P 1'
#
loop_
_entity.id
_entity.type
_entity.pdbx_description
1 polymer ?
#
loop_
_entity_poly.entity_id
_entity_poly.type
_entity_poly.pdbx_seq_one_letter_code
_entity_poly.pdbx_strand_id
1 'polypeptide(L)'
;MTRTVPANVATAIGSTAFELATLVLITQPSGDRLAYTDWGEPLDVDLFGDGTETYQPAKFNELSAFSAQINAPIDDREFKINLDSDTPTANDIRRGRLDNSTVAIGYVVPSDIANPWFYATYDFGQAGINGLVARLEMMGTEKRLEQPVGRTLTANCPFSYGDKDCGIPTRADAWADSHAYALDDIVKRLTGSGIYWFKATVAGTSDVAEPTWPSTLGGTVVDGGVTWTAIRARRLIGTVTASPDRLTLTATGISVAADYYGEGFITFQTGANAGDVRKVKSDNGTGALVIHQAAYDDIAIGDTFEALVGCRHRRVEDCITKHNNAANSRTKTLRYGGFDFLAGENITATAPKA
;
A
#
# COMPACT_ATOMS: atom_id res chain seq x y z
N MET A 1 -28.60 7.68 -3.84
CA MET A 1 -28.95 8.62 -4.92
C MET A 1 -30.07 8.03 -5.74
N THR A 2 -31.13 8.79 -6.02
CA THR A 2 -32.20 8.37 -6.93
C THR A 2 -31.62 8.16 -8.32
N ARG A 3 -31.89 7.00 -8.97
CA ARG A 3 -31.44 6.66 -10.33
C ARG A 3 -32.20 7.43 -11.42
N THR A 4 -32.58 8.67 -11.14
CA THR A 4 -33.37 9.50 -12.06
C THR A 4 -32.40 10.24 -12.97
N VAL A 5 -32.55 10.04 -14.29
CA VAL A 5 -31.80 10.80 -15.29
C VAL A 5 -32.28 12.26 -15.25
N PRO A 6 -31.38 13.25 -15.07
CA PRO A 6 -31.71 14.66 -15.22
C PRO A 6 -32.37 14.98 -16.57
N ALA A 7 -33.35 15.89 -16.58
CA ALA A 7 -34.16 16.16 -17.77
C ALA A 7 -33.35 16.71 -18.96
N ASN A 8 -32.33 17.53 -18.68
CA ASN A 8 -31.36 18.03 -19.65
C ASN A 8 -30.60 16.86 -20.31
N VAL A 9 -30.04 15.96 -19.51
CA VAL A 9 -29.30 14.78 -19.97
C VAL A 9 -30.21 13.83 -20.76
N ALA A 10 -31.43 13.56 -20.29
CA ALA A 10 -32.41 12.74 -21.01
C ALA A 10 -32.77 13.33 -22.39
N THR A 11 -32.90 14.66 -22.47
CA THR A 11 -33.15 15.36 -23.74
C THR A 11 -31.95 15.25 -24.68
N ALA A 12 -30.73 15.43 -24.15
CA ALA A 12 -29.50 15.33 -24.94
C ALA A 12 -29.27 13.91 -25.51
N ILE A 13 -29.58 12.86 -24.75
CA ILE A 13 -29.50 11.46 -25.21
C ILE A 13 -30.40 11.20 -26.43
N GLY A 14 -31.58 11.82 -26.48
CA GLY A 14 -32.52 11.69 -27.61
C GLY A 14 -32.26 12.65 -28.78
N SER A 15 -31.28 13.56 -28.64
CA SER A 15 -30.99 14.60 -29.61
C SER A 15 -29.97 14.14 -30.66
N THR A 16 -30.08 14.67 -31.88
CA THR A 16 -29.06 14.50 -32.93
C THR A 16 -27.92 15.51 -32.85
N ALA A 17 -27.95 16.42 -31.86
CA ALA A 17 -26.99 17.52 -31.72
C ALA A 17 -25.67 17.12 -31.05
N PHE A 18 -25.54 15.88 -30.53
CA PHE A 18 -24.34 15.37 -29.84
C PHE A 18 -23.84 16.29 -28.71
N GLU A 19 -24.74 16.79 -27.86
CA GLU A 19 -24.44 17.73 -26.77
C GLU A 19 -24.16 17.02 -25.42
N LEU A 20 -23.78 15.75 -25.44
CA LEU A 20 -23.54 14.98 -24.23
C LEU A 20 -22.05 14.67 -24.08
N ALA A 21 -21.44 15.19 -23.04
CA ALA A 21 -20.08 14.87 -22.66
C ALA A 21 -20.07 13.71 -21.67
N THR A 22 -19.17 12.76 -21.90
CA THR A 22 -18.86 11.67 -20.97
C THR A 22 -17.85 12.18 -19.94
N LEU A 23 -18.05 11.80 -18.68
CA LEU A 23 -17.17 12.11 -17.57
C LEU A 23 -16.65 10.79 -17.00
N VAL A 24 -15.33 10.64 -16.92
CA VAL A 24 -14.67 9.50 -16.27
C VAL A 24 -13.77 10.03 -15.16
N LEU A 25 -14.06 9.64 -13.93
CA LEU A 25 -13.31 10.04 -12.74
C LEU A 25 -12.68 8.80 -12.09
N ILE A 26 -11.36 8.70 -12.15
CA ILE A 26 -10.60 7.66 -11.46
C ILE A 26 -10.18 8.21 -10.10
N THR A 27 -10.58 7.54 -9.02
CA THR A 27 -10.17 7.89 -7.65
C THR A 27 -9.24 6.81 -7.10
N GLN A 28 -8.02 7.21 -6.79
CA GLN A 28 -6.97 6.32 -6.27
C GLN A 28 -7.16 6.04 -4.77
N PRO A 29 -6.57 4.97 -4.22
CA PRO A 29 -6.64 4.68 -2.78
C PRO A 29 -6.04 5.78 -1.89
N SER A 30 -5.12 6.58 -2.42
CA SER A 30 -4.55 7.76 -1.73
C SER A 30 -5.54 8.91 -1.59
N GLY A 31 -6.63 8.91 -2.38
CA GLY A 31 -7.58 10.02 -2.53
C GLY A 31 -7.32 10.90 -3.76
N ASP A 32 -6.19 10.73 -4.44
CA ASP A 32 -5.89 11.45 -5.68
C ASP A 32 -6.91 11.11 -6.78
N ARG A 33 -7.31 12.12 -7.56
CA ARG A 33 -8.33 12.00 -8.61
C ARG A 33 -7.76 12.32 -9.99
N LEU A 34 -8.16 11.54 -11.00
CA LEU A 34 -7.84 11.76 -12.41
C LEU A 34 -9.15 11.86 -13.20
N ALA A 35 -9.42 13.01 -13.79
CA ALA A 35 -10.70 13.34 -14.41
C ALA A 35 -10.55 13.52 -15.93
N TYR A 36 -11.34 12.78 -16.71
CA TYR A 36 -11.27 12.76 -18.17
C TYR A 36 -12.63 12.96 -18.80
N THR A 37 -12.66 13.63 -19.94
CA THR A 37 -13.86 13.77 -20.77
C THR A 37 -13.54 13.53 -22.24
N ASP A 38 -14.52 13.06 -22.99
CA ASP A 38 -14.46 13.02 -24.47
C ASP A 38 -14.78 14.38 -25.09
N TRP A 39 -15.23 15.35 -24.30
CA TRP A 39 -15.52 16.69 -24.76
C TRP A 39 -14.25 17.40 -25.20
N GLY A 40 -14.29 18.12 -26.32
CA GLY A 40 -13.10 18.72 -26.93
C GLY A 40 -12.39 19.80 -26.10
N GLU A 41 -12.97 20.24 -24.99
CA GLU A 41 -12.44 21.27 -24.09
C GLU A 41 -12.59 20.83 -22.62
N PRO A 42 -11.77 21.35 -21.68
CA PRO A 42 -11.92 21.03 -20.27
C PRO A 42 -13.29 21.42 -19.70
N LEU A 43 -13.82 20.59 -18.79
CA LEU A 43 -15.10 20.82 -18.12
C LEU A 43 -14.93 20.78 -16.61
N ASP A 44 -15.35 21.84 -15.91
CA ASP A 44 -15.37 21.90 -14.44
C ASP A 44 -16.70 21.37 -13.92
N VAL A 45 -16.72 20.15 -13.40
CA VAL A 45 -17.95 19.46 -13.01
C VAL A 45 -17.83 18.89 -11.60
N ASP A 46 -18.87 19.07 -10.80
CA ASP A 46 -19.03 18.36 -9.53
C ASP A 46 -19.96 17.15 -9.74
N LEU A 47 -19.37 15.99 -10.03
CA LEU A 47 -20.12 14.79 -10.35
C LEU A 47 -20.89 14.22 -9.14
N PHE A 48 -20.39 14.43 -7.93
CA PHE A 48 -20.91 13.80 -6.71
C PHE A 48 -21.57 14.77 -5.72
N GLY A 49 -21.46 16.07 -5.95
CA GLY A 49 -21.82 17.10 -4.99
C GLY A 49 -20.79 17.24 -3.85
N ASP A 50 -19.56 16.77 -4.04
CA ASP A 50 -18.49 16.75 -3.02
C ASP A 50 -17.29 17.64 -3.36
N GLY A 51 -17.33 18.32 -4.50
CA GLY A 51 -16.26 19.20 -4.99
C GLY A 51 -16.16 19.18 -6.51
N THR A 52 -15.74 20.30 -7.08
CA THR A 52 -15.53 20.43 -8.53
C THR A 52 -14.20 19.81 -8.95
N GLU A 53 -14.24 18.99 -10.00
CA GLU A 53 -13.06 18.46 -10.69
C GLU A 53 -12.99 19.04 -12.11
N THR A 54 -11.78 19.29 -12.61
CA THR A 54 -11.55 19.68 -14.00
C THR A 54 -11.30 18.45 -14.85
N TYR A 55 -12.31 18.03 -15.63
CA TYR A 55 -12.24 16.91 -16.56
C TYR A 55 -11.50 17.31 -17.83
N GLN A 56 -10.46 16.56 -18.20
CA GLN A 56 -9.55 16.90 -19.30
C GLN A 56 -9.79 16.04 -20.56
N PRO A 57 -9.79 16.63 -21.78
CA PRO A 57 -9.85 15.88 -23.04
C PRO A 57 -8.60 15.06 -23.34
N ALA A 58 -7.44 15.61 -23.02
CA ALA A 58 -6.18 15.28 -23.70
C ALA A 58 -5.81 13.79 -23.71
N LYS A 59 -6.21 13.06 -22.65
CA LYS A 59 -5.89 11.64 -22.49
C LYS A 59 -7.07 10.71 -22.77
N PHE A 60 -8.30 11.20 -22.92
CA PHE A 60 -9.44 10.35 -23.24
C PHE A 60 -9.25 9.77 -24.64
N ASN A 61 -9.21 8.43 -24.77
CA ASN A 61 -9.11 7.78 -26.07
C ASN A 61 -10.43 7.11 -26.45
N GLU A 62 -10.88 6.16 -25.63
CA GLU A 62 -12.08 5.39 -25.93
C GLU A 62 -12.69 4.87 -24.63
N LEU A 63 -14.02 4.89 -24.55
CA LEU A 63 -14.77 4.21 -23.51
C LEU A 63 -15.69 3.19 -24.18
N SER A 64 -15.57 1.92 -23.78
CA SER A 64 -16.37 0.85 -24.36
C SER A 64 -17.87 1.08 -24.14
N ALA A 65 -18.68 0.77 -25.14
CA ALA A 65 -20.12 1.00 -25.13
C ALA A 65 -20.86 0.35 -23.95
N PHE A 66 -22.01 0.93 -23.60
CA PHE A 66 -22.84 0.47 -22.49
C PHE A 66 -23.89 -0.54 -22.90
N SER A 67 -23.82 -1.74 -22.33
CA SER A 67 -24.91 -2.73 -22.37
C SER A 67 -25.19 -3.23 -20.95
N ALA A 68 -26.14 -2.60 -20.26
CA ALA A 68 -26.63 -3.12 -19.00
C ALA A 68 -27.60 -4.28 -19.27
N GLN A 69 -27.25 -5.48 -18.81
CA GLN A 69 -28.13 -6.64 -18.82
C GLN A 69 -28.40 -7.08 -17.38
N ILE A 70 -29.67 -7.30 -17.05
CA ILE A 70 -30.06 -7.92 -15.77
C ILE A 70 -29.68 -9.41 -15.86
N ASN A 71 -28.89 -9.91 -14.89
CA ASN A 71 -28.29 -11.26 -14.86
C ASN A 71 -27.11 -11.53 -15.83
N ALA A 72 -26.39 -10.50 -16.29
CA ALA A 72 -25.11 -10.74 -16.96
C ALA A 72 -24.03 -11.19 -15.95
N PRO A 73 -22.98 -11.92 -16.41
CA PRO A 73 -21.70 -12.02 -15.70
C PRO A 73 -21.19 -10.61 -15.31
N ILE A 74 -20.23 -10.51 -14.37
CA ILE A 74 -19.61 -9.25 -13.95
C ILE A 74 -19.48 -8.28 -15.15
N ASP A 75 -20.03 -7.07 -15.04
CA ASP A 75 -19.93 -6.06 -16.11
C ASP A 75 -18.45 -5.70 -16.28
N ASP A 76 -17.86 -6.16 -17.38
CA ASP A 76 -16.48 -5.89 -17.76
C ASP A 76 -16.44 -4.84 -18.86
N ARG A 77 -15.67 -3.80 -18.65
CA ARG A 77 -15.58 -2.65 -19.55
C ARG A 77 -14.16 -2.18 -19.68
N GLU A 78 -13.93 -1.39 -20.73
CA GLU A 78 -12.62 -0.85 -21.00
C GLU A 78 -12.68 0.67 -21.13
N PHE A 79 -11.79 1.33 -20.41
CA PHE A 79 -11.45 2.72 -20.65
C PHE A 79 -10.01 2.78 -21.17
N LYS A 80 -9.82 3.37 -22.35
CA LYS A 80 -8.51 3.58 -22.94
C LYS A 80 -8.09 5.03 -22.75
N ILE A 81 -6.83 5.20 -22.36
CA ILE A 81 -6.20 6.51 -22.27
C ILE A 81 -4.94 6.59 -23.12
N ASN A 82 -4.66 7.77 -23.66
CA ASN A 82 -3.38 8.07 -24.29
C ASN A 82 -2.34 8.35 -23.21
N LEU A 83 -1.14 7.80 -23.41
CA LEU A 83 0.02 7.96 -22.54
C LEU A 83 0.99 8.97 -23.15
N ASP A 84 1.51 9.84 -22.29
CA ASP A 84 2.53 10.83 -22.60
C ASP A 84 3.42 11.01 -21.34
N SER A 85 4.10 12.16 -21.22
CA SER A 85 4.94 12.48 -20.05
C SER A 85 4.17 12.88 -18.79
N ASP A 86 2.88 13.18 -18.91
CA ASP A 86 2.01 13.62 -17.83
C ASP A 86 1.26 12.45 -17.20
N THR A 87 0.85 12.63 -15.94
CA THR A 87 0.20 11.58 -15.14
C THR A 87 -1.18 11.22 -15.70
N PRO A 88 -1.56 9.93 -15.75
CA PRO A 88 -0.74 8.76 -15.46
C PRO A 88 0.20 8.46 -16.65
N THR A 89 1.47 8.30 -16.33
CA THR A 89 2.51 7.92 -17.28
C THR A 89 2.50 6.42 -17.51
N ALA A 90 3.22 5.97 -18.55
CA ALA A 90 3.44 4.54 -18.77
C ALA A 90 4.10 3.84 -17.57
N ASN A 91 4.93 4.55 -16.79
CA ASN A 91 5.55 4.01 -15.58
C ASN A 91 4.56 3.91 -14.43
N ASP A 92 3.65 4.87 -14.28
CA ASP A 92 2.58 4.80 -13.27
C ASP A 92 1.71 3.56 -13.46
N ILE A 93 1.34 3.27 -14.72
CA ILE A 93 0.54 2.08 -15.06
C ILE A 93 1.32 0.79 -14.76
N ARG A 94 2.58 0.68 -15.20
CA ARG A 94 3.40 -0.55 -14.97
C ARG A 94 3.68 -0.82 -13.50
N ARG A 95 3.71 0.23 -12.68
CA ARG A 95 3.98 0.17 -11.24
C ARG A 95 2.72 0.01 -10.39
N GLY A 96 1.56 -0.21 -11.02
CA GLY A 96 0.31 -0.43 -10.30
C GLY A 96 -0.20 0.80 -9.56
N ARG A 97 0.14 2.02 -10.00
CA ARG A 97 -0.32 3.27 -9.34
C ARG A 97 -1.85 3.35 -9.27
N LEU A 98 -2.54 2.74 -10.23
CA LEU A 98 -3.99 2.70 -10.30
C LEU A 98 -4.61 1.47 -9.62
N ASP A 99 -3.80 0.58 -9.03
CA ASP A 99 -4.32 -0.62 -8.36
C ASP A 99 -5.24 -0.24 -7.20
N ASN A 100 -6.37 -0.94 -7.09
CA ASN A 100 -7.46 -0.66 -6.15
C ASN A 100 -8.12 0.73 -6.30
N SER A 101 -7.92 1.41 -7.44
CA SER A 101 -8.70 2.61 -7.74
C SER A 101 -10.15 2.27 -8.04
N THR A 102 -11.02 3.27 -7.91
CA THR A 102 -12.40 3.20 -8.38
C THR A 102 -12.55 4.10 -9.61
N VAL A 103 -13.46 3.73 -10.51
CA VAL A 103 -13.75 4.50 -11.72
C VAL A 103 -15.22 4.86 -11.71
N ALA A 104 -15.53 6.15 -11.66
CA ALA A 104 -16.88 6.66 -11.77
C ALA A 104 -17.14 7.18 -13.17
N ILE A 105 -18.32 6.88 -13.69
CA ILE A 105 -18.78 7.33 -14.99
C ILE A 105 -20.01 8.21 -14.78
N GLY A 106 -20.01 9.34 -15.47
CA GLY A 106 -21.15 10.24 -15.53
C GLY A 106 -21.29 10.88 -16.90
N TYR A 107 -22.35 11.67 -17.03
CA TYR A 107 -22.63 12.43 -18.23
C TYR A 107 -23.06 13.84 -17.86
N VAL A 108 -22.73 14.80 -18.71
CA VAL A 108 -23.14 16.19 -18.52
C VAL A 108 -23.44 16.83 -19.87
N VAL A 109 -24.37 17.77 -19.86
CA VAL A 109 -24.56 18.66 -21.00
C VAL A 109 -23.61 19.85 -20.81
N PRO A 110 -22.66 20.14 -21.72
CA PRO A 110 -21.65 21.18 -21.52
C PRO A 110 -22.19 22.59 -21.31
N SER A 111 -23.41 22.88 -21.79
CA SER A 111 -24.09 24.16 -21.53
C SER A 111 -24.76 24.23 -20.14
N ASP A 112 -24.82 23.12 -19.41
CA ASP A 112 -25.44 22.98 -18.09
C ASP A 112 -24.62 22.05 -17.18
N ILE A 113 -23.37 22.43 -16.95
CA ILE A 113 -22.41 21.69 -16.11
C ILE A 113 -22.84 21.54 -14.65
N ALA A 114 -23.81 22.34 -14.20
CA ALA A 114 -24.32 22.31 -12.83
C ALA A 114 -25.25 21.12 -12.56
N ASN A 115 -25.73 20.44 -13.59
CA ASN A 115 -26.65 19.31 -13.48
C ASN A 115 -26.08 18.04 -14.15
N PRO A 116 -24.93 17.52 -13.69
CA PRO A 116 -24.39 16.27 -14.20
C PRO A 116 -25.22 15.09 -13.73
N TRP A 117 -25.10 13.99 -14.46
CA TRP A 117 -25.70 12.71 -14.13
C TRP A 117 -24.62 11.69 -13.79
N PHE A 118 -24.55 11.27 -12.54
CA PHE A 118 -23.79 10.10 -12.14
C PHE A 118 -24.48 8.82 -12.64
N TYR A 119 -23.75 8.03 -13.43
CA TYR A 119 -24.26 6.81 -14.03
C TYR A 119 -23.92 5.58 -13.19
N ALA A 120 -22.63 5.31 -12.98
CA ALA A 120 -22.17 4.10 -12.28
C ALA A 120 -20.74 4.24 -11.74
N THR A 121 -20.40 3.34 -10.82
CA THR A 121 -19.03 3.14 -10.32
C THR A 121 -18.57 1.71 -10.64
N TYR A 122 -17.30 1.60 -10.99
CA TYR A 122 -16.58 0.36 -11.26
C TYR A 122 -15.34 0.28 -10.36
N ASP A 123 -14.90 -0.93 -10.08
CA ASP A 123 -13.59 -1.20 -9.50
C ASP A 123 -12.55 -1.35 -10.63
N PHE A 124 -11.36 -0.79 -10.43
CA PHE A 124 -10.26 -0.92 -11.38
C PHE A 124 -9.75 -2.36 -11.45
N GLY A 125 -9.63 -2.89 -12.67
CA GLY A 125 -9.18 -4.23 -12.96
C GLY A 125 -7.74 -4.30 -13.46
N GLN A 126 -7.51 -5.16 -14.45
CA GLN A 126 -6.21 -5.27 -15.09
C GLN A 126 -5.92 -4.05 -15.97
N ALA A 127 -4.66 -3.63 -15.96
CA ALA A 127 -4.15 -2.62 -16.88
C ALA A 127 -3.21 -3.27 -17.90
N GLY A 128 -3.28 -2.80 -19.15
CA GLY A 128 -2.35 -3.17 -20.20
C GLY A 128 -1.84 -1.92 -20.94
N ILE A 129 -0.64 -2.01 -21.52
CA ILE A 129 -0.08 -0.94 -22.35
C ILE A 129 0.21 -1.51 -23.73
N ASN A 130 -0.26 -0.83 -24.78
CA ASN A 130 0.07 -1.12 -26.16
C ASN A 130 0.49 0.18 -26.87
N GLY A 131 1.79 0.31 -27.15
CA GLY A 131 2.36 1.56 -27.68
C GLY A 131 2.16 2.72 -26.71
N LEU A 132 1.46 3.77 -27.16
CA LEU A 132 1.12 4.97 -26.39
C LEU A 132 -0.30 4.93 -25.82
N VAL A 133 -0.95 3.77 -25.76
CA VAL A 133 -2.30 3.63 -25.22
C VAL A 133 -2.28 2.67 -24.04
N ALA A 134 -2.86 3.07 -22.91
CA ALA A 134 -3.18 2.17 -21.81
C ALA A 134 -4.64 1.73 -21.90
N ARG A 135 -4.86 0.42 -21.80
CA ARG A 135 -6.17 -0.21 -21.61
C ARG A 135 -6.39 -0.41 -20.13
N LEU A 136 -7.43 0.22 -19.59
CA LEU A 136 -7.82 0.12 -18.18
C LEU A 136 -9.11 -0.70 -18.12
N GLU A 137 -9.04 -1.90 -17.58
CA GLU A 137 -10.23 -2.71 -17.33
C GLU A 137 -11.00 -2.13 -16.15
N MET A 138 -12.32 -2.01 -16.32
CA MET A 138 -13.27 -1.59 -15.32
C MET A 138 -14.18 -2.78 -15.04
N MET A 139 -14.35 -3.12 -13.78
CA MET A 139 -15.10 -4.29 -13.36
C MET A 139 -16.26 -3.86 -12.48
N GLY A 140 -17.42 -4.46 -12.69
CA GLY A 140 -18.57 -4.25 -11.81
C GLY A 140 -18.22 -4.52 -10.35
N THR A 141 -18.77 -3.70 -9.45
CA THR A 141 -18.51 -3.81 -8.01
C THR A 141 -18.93 -5.17 -7.42
N GLU A 142 -19.78 -5.92 -8.14
CA GLU A 142 -20.17 -7.29 -7.80
C GLU A 142 -18.99 -8.26 -7.77
N LYS A 143 -17.88 -7.96 -8.46
CA LYS A 143 -16.65 -8.79 -8.41
C LYS A 143 -16.13 -8.98 -6.99
N ARG A 144 -16.40 -8.02 -6.10
CA ARG A 144 -16.04 -8.13 -4.68
C ARG A 144 -16.78 -9.26 -3.97
N LEU A 145 -17.98 -9.63 -4.43
CA LEU A 145 -18.78 -10.73 -3.86
C LEU A 145 -18.25 -12.12 -4.28
N GLU A 146 -17.48 -12.20 -5.36
CA GLU A 146 -16.88 -13.45 -5.83
C GLU A 146 -15.55 -13.79 -5.12
N GLN A 147 -15.02 -12.87 -4.32
CA GLN A 147 -13.83 -13.16 -3.55
C GLN A 147 -14.13 -14.21 -2.47
N PRO A 148 -13.29 -15.26 -2.34
CA PRO A 148 -13.49 -16.25 -1.29
C PRO A 148 -13.36 -15.55 0.08
N VAL A 149 -14.47 -15.44 0.80
CA VAL A 149 -14.49 -14.90 2.17
C VAL A 149 -14.27 -16.02 3.16
N GLY A 150 -13.15 -15.97 3.86
CA GLY A 150 -12.81 -16.94 4.89
C GLY A 150 -11.32 -16.97 5.14
N ARG A 151 -10.91 -17.82 6.08
CA ARG A 151 -9.49 -18.09 6.32
C ARG A 151 -9.27 -19.60 6.32
N THR A 152 -8.20 -20.03 5.68
CA THR A 152 -7.70 -21.40 5.82
C THR A 152 -7.00 -21.52 7.16
N LEU A 153 -7.30 -22.58 7.92
CA LEU A 153 -6.53 -22.91 9.11
C LEU A 153 -5.21 -23.56 8.66
N THR A 154 -4.09 -22.91 8.96
CA THR A 154 -2.75 -23.38 8.60
C THR A 154 -1.89 -23.51 9.83
N ALA A 155 -0.85 -24.36 9.75
CA ALA A 155 0.13 -24.48 10.83
C ALA A 155 0.84 -23.15 11.10
N ASN A 156 1.32 -22.50 10.03
CA ASN A 156 1.99 -21.20 10.10
C ASN A 156 1.00 -20.04 10.28
N CYS A 157 1.51 -18.92 10.79
CA CYS A 157 0.74 -17.68 10.95
C CYS A 157 0.20 -17.18 9.59
N PRO A 158 -1.10 -16.88 9.46
CA PRO A 158 -1.66 -16.33 8.22
C PRO A 158 -1.51 -14.80 8.11
N PHE A 159 -1.17 -14.12 9.20
CA PHE A 159 -1.10 -12.65 9.25
C PHE A 159 0.21 -12.13 8.66
N SER A 160 0.13 -10.98 7.98
CA SER A 160 1.33 -10.27 7.53
C SER A 160 2.01 -9.59 8.72
N TYR A 161 3.31 -9.40 8.61
CA TYR A 161 4.09 -8.72 9.64
C TYR A 161 3.58 -7.29 9.85
N GLY A 162 3.10 -6.99 11.06
CA GLY A 162 2.61 -5.66 11.42
C GLY A 162 1.10 -5.44 11.26
N ASP A 163 0.36 -6.43 10.75
CA ASP A 163 -1.10 -6.38 10.71
C ASP A 163 -1.68 -6.21 12.10
N LYS A 164 -2.92 -5.71 12.19
CA LYS A 164 -3.64 -5.54 13.47
C LYS A 164 -3.67 -6.82 14.29
N ASP A 165 -3.79 -7.97 13.63
CA ASP A 165 -3.78 -9.29 14.26
C ASP A 165 -2.39 -9.78 14.63
N CYS A 166 -1.33 -9.37 13.93
CA CYS A 166 0.06 -9.57 14.37
C CYS A 166 0.35 -8.70 15.61
N GLY A 167 -0.12 -7.45 15.60
CA GLY A 167 -0.07 -6.50 16.71
C GLY A 167 1.28 -5.82 16.91
N ILE A 168 2.30 -6.12 16.09
CA ILE A 168 3.62 -5.48 16.17
C ILE A 168 3.57 -4.10 15.48
N PRO A 169 3.92 -3.00 16.17
CA PRO A 169 4.02 -1.70 15.53
C PRO A 169 5.21 -1.66 14.57
N THR A 170 5.00 -1.36 13.29
CA THR A 170 6.05 -1.34 12.25
C THR A 170 6.61 0.03 11.96
N ARG A 171 6.16 1.06 12.67
CA ARG A 171 6.65 2.44 12.61
C ARG A 171 6.84 2.97 14.04
N ALA A 172 7.67 3.99 14.15
CA ALA A 172 7.92 4.77 15.36
C ALA A 172 7.94 6.25 14.97
N ASP A 173 7.33 7.07 15.80
CA ASP A 173 7.30 8.52 15.61
C ASP A 173 8.64 9.13 16.02
N ALA A 174 8.97 10.31 15.49
CA ALA A 174 10.15 11.02 15.96
C ALA A 174 9.94 11.47 17.42
N TRP A 175 10.99 11.41 18.24
CA TRP A 175 10.96 11.99 19.58
C TRP A 175 10.58 13.48 19.51
N ALA A 176 9.82 13.95 20.50
CA ALA A 176 9.36 15.33 20.63
C ALA A 176 9.70 15.83 22.04
N ASP A 177 10.11 17.10 22.14
CA ASP A 177 10.44 17.74 23.41
C ASP A 177 9.18 18.05 24.21
N SER A 178 9.31 18.07 25.55
CA SER A 178 8.22 18.42 26.48
C SER A 178 6.91 17.66 26.22
N HIS A 179 6.99 16.46 25.65
CA HIS A 179 5.86 15.70 25.16
C HIS A 179 5.47 14.61 26.15
N ALA A 180 4.17 14.48 26.43
CA ALA A 180 3.66 13.44 27.30
C ALA A 180 3.58 12.10 26.55
N TYR A 181 4.42 11.15 26.95
CA TYR A 181 4.44 9.78 26.43
C TYR A 181 3.76 8.81 27.39
N ALA A 182 2.96 7.91 26.82
CA ALA A 182 2.35 6.80 27.51
C ALA A 182 3.31 5.59 27.60
N LEU A 183 2.97 4.65 28.48
CA LEU A 183 3.69 3.39 28.57
C LEU A 183 3.63 2.65 27.22
N ASP A 184 4.76 2.10 26.79
CA ASP A 184 4.95 1.40 25.52
C ASP A 184 4.89 2.25 24.25
N ASP A 185 4.80 3.57 24.35
CA ASP A 185 5.06 4.45 23.21
C ASP A 185 6.46 4.20 22.66
N ILE A 186 6.61 4.29 21.34
CA ILE A 186 7.85 3.99 20.63
C ILE A 186 8.28 5.19 19.81
N VAL A 187 9.50 5.66 20.06
CA VAL A 187 10.10 6.76 19.34
C VAL A 187 11.37 6.35 18.61
N LYS A 188 11.69 7.09 17.56
CA LYS A 188 13.01 7.11 16.91
C LYS A 188 13.70 8.44 17.19
N ARG A 189 15.03 8.44 17.04
CA ARG A 189 15.86 9.63 17.19
C ARG A 189 15.46 10.73 16.19
N LEU A 190 15.66 11.99 16.53
CA LEU A 190 15.47 13.11 15.61
C LEU A 190 16.51 13.09 14.48
N THR A 191 17.77 12.81 14.83
CA THR A 191 18.89 12.84 13.90
C THR A 191 19.84 11.65 14.11
N GLY A 192 20.62 11.36 13.06
CA GLY A 192 21.61 10.29 13.06
C GLY A 192 21.09 8.95 12.57
N SER A 193 22.03 8.02 12.39
CA SER A 193 21.75 6.63 12.02
C SER A 193 21.84 5.74 13.25
N GLY A 194 21.10 4.63 13.23
CA GLY A 194 21.11 3.67 14.32
C GLY A 194 20.12 2.55 14.09
N ILE A 195 20.35 1.42 14.76
CA ILE A 195 19.55 0.21 14.60
C ILE A 195 18.47 0.04 15.68
N TYR A 196 18.27 1.08 16.50
CA TYR A 196 17.39 1.04 17.66
C TYR A 196 16.30 2.09 17.59
N TRP A 197 15.11 1.68 18.04
CA TRP A 197 14.05 2.56 18.51
C TRP A 197 14.02 2.51 20.03
N PHE A 198 13.22 3.38 20.64
CA PHE A 198 13.17 3.54 22.08
C PHE A 198 11.75 3.42 22.54
N LYS A 199 11.51 2.50 23.47
CA LYS A 199 10.19 2.22 24.02
C LYS A 199 10.10 2.80 25.42
N ALA A 200 9.05 3.56 25.70
CA ALA A 200 8.77 4.08 27.04
C ALA A 200 8.44 2.91 27.97
N THR A 201 9.27 2.67 28.99
CA THR A 201 9.03 1.69 30.06
C THR A 201 8.54 2.35 31.35
N VAL A 202 8.68 3.66 31.45
CA VAL A 202 8.01 4.52 32.44
C VAL A 202 7.39 5.68 31.67
N ALA A 203 6.07 5.85 31.78
CA ALA A 203 5.33 6.95 31.17
C ALA A 203 5.68 8.29 31.87
N GLY A 204 5.62 9.39 31.12
CA GLY A 204 5.97 10.71 31.65
C GLY A 204 6.07 11.76 30.55
N THR A 205 6.63 12.92 30.88
CA THR A 205 6.93 13.98 29.91
C THR A 205 8.42 13.99 29.60
N SER A 206 8.78 13.98 28.31
CA SER A 206 10.18 14.08 27.87
C SER A 206 10.81 15.41 28.27
N ASP A 207 12.14 15.47 28.30
CA ASP A 207 12.86 16.71 28.57
C ASP A 207 12.72 17.71 27.40
N VAL A 208 13.25 18.92 27.58
CA VAL A 208 13.32 19.95 26.54
C VAL A 208 14.37 19.65 25.47
N ALA A 209 15.26 18.69 25.71
CA ALA A 209 16.34 18.29 24.81
C ALA A 209 16.40 16.77 24.65
N GLU A 210 16.70 16.32 23.43
CA GLU A 210 16.75 14.89 23.12
C GLU A 210 17.85 14.18 23.96
N PRO A 211 17.53 13.04 24.60
CA PRO A 211 18.48 12.36 25.47
C PRO A 211 19.63 11.73 24.67
N THR A 212 20.75 11.47 25.35
CA THR A 212 21.79 10.59 24.81
C THR A 212 21.30 9.15 24.83
N TRP A 213 20.76 8.73 23.70
CA TRP A 213 20.16 7.43 23.53
C TRP A 213 21.15 6.26 23.65
N PRO A 214 20.77 5.17 24.35
CA PRO A 214 21.58 3.95 24.46
C PRO A 214 21.96 3.34 23.11
N SER A 215 23.15 2.73 23.08
CA SER A 215 23.73 2.07 21.90
C SER A 215 23.73 0.54 21.99
N THR A 216 23.11 -0.03 23.03
CA THR A 216 22.97 -1.47 23.24
C THR A 216 21.51 -1.85 23.37
N LEU A 217 21.15 -3.04 22.88
CA LEU A 217 19.80 -3.57 23.03
C LEU A 217 19.44 -3.71 24.51
N GLY A 218 18.30 -3.17 24.92
CA GLY A 218 17.85 -3.17 26.31
C GLY A 218 18.49 -2.10 27.20
N GLY A 219 19.42 -1.30 26.68
CA GLY A 219 19.95 -0.14 27.40
C GLY A 219 18.84 0.86 27.72
N THR A 220 18.93 1.53 28.87
CA THR A 220 17.91 2.49 29.32
C THR A 220 18.47 3.89 29.46
N VAL A 221 17.60 4.89 29.31
CA VAL A 221 17.92 6.30 29.56
C VAL A 221 16.71 6.98 30.16
N VAL A 222 16.95 7.85 31.16
CA VAL A 222 15.92 8.73 31.72
C VAL A 222 15.95 10.04 30.94
N ASP A 223 14.78 10.50 30.53
CA ASP A 223 14.54 11.67 29.70
C ASP A 223 13.36 12.44 30.30
N GLY A 224 13.67 13.46 31.12
CA GLY A 224 12.69 14.12 31.96
C GLY A 224 12.00 13.12 32.90
N GLY A 225 10.68 12.98 32.75
CA GLY A 225 9.85 12.00 33.48
C GLY A 225 9.71 10.64 32.79
N VAL A 226 10.17 10.48 31.55
CA VAL A 226 10.07 9.22 30.79
C VAL A 226 11.33 8.39 31.02
N THR A 227 11.18 7.06 31.12
CA THR A 227 12.31 6.15 30.98
C THR A 227 12.17 5.37 29.70
N TRP A 228 13.19 5.44 28.86
CA TRP A 228 13.26 4.75 27.58
C TRP A 228 14.10 3.49 27.68
N THR A 229 13.72 2.46 26.93
CA THR A 229 14.52 1.24 26.74
C THR A 229 14.74 1.00 25.25
N ALA A 230 15.99 0.78 24.85
CA ALA A 230 16.37 0.51 23.47
C ALA A 230 15.82 -0.84 22.99
N ILE A 231 15.10 -0.84 21.88
CA ILE A 231 14.59 -2.01 21.17
C ILE A 231 15.10 -2.01 19.74
N ARG A 232 15.18 -3.18 19.09
CA ARG A 232 15.55 -3.24 17.66
C ARG A 232 14.53 -2.45 16.82
N ALA A 233 15.03 -1.55 15.99
CA ALA A 233 14.22 -0.91 14.96
C ALA A 233 13.72 -1.96 13.97
N ARG A 234 12.50 -1.79 13.50
CA ARG A 234 11.86 -2.72 12.54
C ARG A 234 11.98 -2.24 11.11
N ARG A 235 12.28 -0.94 10.95
CA ARG A 235 12.58 -0.30 9.69
C ARG A 235 13.94 0.39 9.81
N LEU A 236 14.79 0.19 8.81
CA LEU A 236 16.11 0.83 8.75
C LEU A 236 16.39 1.36 7.36
N ILE A 237 17.08 2.49 7.30
CA ILE A 237 17.47 3.11 6.03
C ILE A 237 18.80 2.51 5.58
N GLY A 238 18.79 1.96 4.36
CA GLY A 238 19.98 1.54 3.64
C GLY A 238 20.34 2.55 2.55
N THR A 239 21.64 2.73 2.30
CA THR A 239 22.15 3.47 1.14
C THR A 239 22.94 2.52 0.25
N VAL A 240 22.52 2.38 -1.00
CA VAL A 240 23.11 1.47 -1.98
C VAL A 240 24.55 1.86 -2.28
N THR A 241 25.46 0.90 -2.18
CA THR A 241 26.87 1.03 -2.53
C THR A 241 27.27 0.25 -3.77
N ALA A 242 26.50 -0.78 -4.15
CA ALA A 242 26.67 -1.52 -5.40
C ALA A 242 25.37 -2.25 -5.76
N SER A 243 25.10 -2.39 -7.06
CA SER A 243 24.00 -3.22 -7.58
C SER A 243 24.45 -3.82 -8.92
N PRO A 244 24.88 -5.10 -8.98
CA PRO A 244 25.31 -5.72 -10.24
C PRO A 244 24.15 -5.93 -11.22
N ASP A 245 22.92 -6.00 -10.72
CA ASP A 245 21.69 -6.17 -11.48
C ASP A 245 20.52 -5.52 -10.72
N ARG A 246 19.29 -5.69 -11.23
CA ARG A 246 18.05 -5.20 -10.61
C ARG A 246 17.54 -6.09 -9.48
N LEU A 247 18.23 -7.16 -9.10
CA LEU A 247 17.82 -8.16 -8.10
C LEU A 247 18.69 -8.14 -6.84
N THR A 248 19.93 -7.68 -6.96
CA THR A 248 20.96 -7.79 -5.92
C THR A 248 21.51 -6.42 -5.63
N LEU A 249 21.55 -6.04 -4.36
CA LEU A 249 22.15 -4.78 -3.91
C LEU A 249 23.03 -5.01 -2.70
N THR A 250 24.06 -4.18 -2.57
CA THR A 250 24.85 -3.99 -1.35
C THR A 250 24.60 -2.57 -0.85
N ALA A 251 24.51 -2.41 0.46
CA ALA A 251 24.17 -1.14 1.10
C ALA A 251 24.93 -0.93 2.42
N THR A 252 24.96 0.31 2.87
CA THR A 252 25.36 0.70 4.23
C THR A 252 24.14 1.15 5.03
N GLY A 253 24.27 1.38 6.34
CA GLY A 253 23.16 1.83 7.21
C GLY A 253 22.31 0.71 7.81
N ILE A 254 22.46 -0.53 7.33
CA ILE A 254 21.80 -1.72 7.86
C ILE A 254 22.82 -2.76 8.34
N SER A 255 22.93 -2.89 9.66
CA SER A 255 23.80 -3.90 10.31
C SER A 255 23.05 -4.58 11.45
N VAL A 256 22.60 -5.80 11.19
CA VAL A 256 21.78 -6.64 12.06
C VAL A 256 22.25 -8.09 11.95
N ALA A 257 21.53 -9.02 12.60
CA ALA A 257 21.81 -10.44 12.42
C ALA A 257 21.54 -10.86 10.96
N ALA A 258 22.22 -11.89 10.47
CA ALA A 258 21.92 -12.45 9.15
C ALA A 258 20.45 -12.88 9.06
N ASP A 259 19.88 -12.80 7.85
CA ASP A 259 18.52 -13.25 7.57
C ASP A 259 17.43 -12.49 8.35
N TYR A 260 17.73 -11.24 8.73
CA TYR A 260 16.80 -10.40 9.49
C TYR A 260 15.72 -9.80 8.58
N TYR A 261 16.05 -9.49 7.34
CA TYR A 261 15.11 -8.92 6.37
C TYR A 261 14.51 -9.96 5.43
N GLY A 262 14.98 -11.22 5.43
CA GLY A 262 14.39 -12.31 4.64
C GLY A 262 12.88 -12.42 4.80
N GLU A 263 12.16 -12.45 3.67
CA GLU A 263 10.70 -12.37 3.53
C GLU A 263 10.06 -11.04 4.00
N GLY A 264 10.87 -10.02 4.29
CA GLY A 264 10.46 -8.63 4.52
C GLY A 264 10.39 -7.83 3.23
N PHE A 265 10.43 -6.51 3.34
CA PHE A 265 10.32 -5.61 2.20
C PHE A 265 11.35 -4.50 2.25
N ILE A 266 11.83 -4.07 1.10
CA ILE A 266 12.46 -2.77 0.93
C ILE A 266 11.49 -1.84 0.21
N THR A 267 11.48 -0.57 0.59
CA THR A 267 10.80 0.50 -0.15
C THR A 267 11.87 1.50 -0.56
N PHE A 268 12.11 1.63 -1.86
CA PHE A 268 13.03 2.64 -2.39
C PHE A 268 12.49 4.05 -2.08
N GLN A 269 13.33 4.90 -1.52
CA GLN A 269 12.98 6.26 -1.10
C GLN A 269 13.42 7.30 -2.14
N THR A 270 14.47 7.00 -2.90
CA THR A 270 15.06 7.91 -3.89
C THR A 270 15.41 7.16 -5.18
N GLY A 271 15.89 7.89 -6.18
CA GLY A 271 16.32 7.33 -7.46
C GLY A 271 15.16 7.03 -8.40
N ALA A 272 15.46 6.38 -9.52
CA ALA A 272 14.44 6.01 -10.52
C ALA A 272 13.37 5.07 -9.95
N ASN A 273 13.73 4.26 -8.96
CA ASN A 273 12.85 3.31 -8.29
C ASN A 273 12.09 3.91 -7.09
N ALA A 274 12.14 5.22 -6.83
CA ALA A 274 11.44 5.82 -5.68
C ALA A 274 9.96 5.39 -5.60
N GLY A 275 9.54 4.92 -4.43
CA GLY A 275 8.21 4.36 -4.17
C GLY A 275 8.06 2.86 -4.47
N ASP A 276 8.98 2.25 -5.21
CA ASP A 276 8.93 0.80 -5.52
C ASP A 276 9.15 -0.03 -4.25
N VAL A 277 8.32 -1.06 -4.08
CA VAL A 277 8.32 -1.96 -2.92
C VAL A 277 8.69 -3.35 -3.38
N ARG A 278 9.79 -3.89 -2.83
CA ARG A 278 10.32 -5.20 -3.24
C ARG A 278 10.47 -6.13 -2.05
N LYS A 279 9.98 -7.35 -2.20
CA LYS A 279 10.13 -8.39 -1.19
C LYS A 279 11.58 -8.88 -1.16
N VAL A 280 12.17 -8.96 0.02
CA VAL A 280 13.52 -9.47 0.22
C VAL A 280 13.48 -11.00 0.22
N LYS A 281 14.29 -11.61 -0.65
CA LYS A 281 14.48 -13.05 -0.74
C LYS A 281 15.50 -13.53 0.30
N SER A 282 16.61 -12.83 0.43
CA SER A 282 17.67 -13.14 1.39
C SER A 282 18.51 -11.92 1.71
N ASP A 283 19.06 -11.87 2.92
CA ASP A 283 20.02 -10.86 3.34
C ASP A 283 21.12 -11.46 4.22
N ASN A 284 22.30 -10.84 4.23
CA ASN A 284 23.40 -11.23 5.12
C ASN A 284 23.41 -10.45 6.46
N GLY A 285 22.41 -9.59 6.70
CA GLY A 285 22.33 -8.71 7.85
C GLY A 285 23.26 -7.49 7.82
N THR A 286 24.29 -7.48 6.97
CA THR A 286 25.32 -6.43 6.91
C THR A 286 25.33 -5.65 5.60
N GLY A 287 24.20 -5.65 4.90
CA GLY A 287 23.95 -4.76 3.75
C GLY A 287 23.85 -5.44 2.40
N ALA A 288 24.13 -6.73 2.26
CA ALA A 288 23.85 -7.46 1.02
C ALA A 288 22.43 -8.04 1.05
N LEU A 289 21.63 -7.71 0.03
CA LEU A 289 20.25 -8.18 -0.13
C LEU A 289 20.02 -8.68 -1.55
N VAL A 290 19.20 -9.72 -1.66
CA VAL A 290 18.60 -10.17 -2.92
C VAL A 290 17.09 -10.02 -2.79
N ILE A 291 16.43 -9.43 -3.78
CA ILE A 291 14.98 -9.29 -3.85
C ILE A 291 14.35 -10.37 -4.74
N HIS A 292 13.09 -10.71 -4.46
CA HIS A 292 12.37 -11.80 -5.14
C HIS A 292 12.07 -11.49 -6.62
N GLN A 293 11.80 -10.23 -6.93
CA GLN A 293 11.54 -9.76 -8.29
C GLN A 293 12.43 -8.55 -8.56
N ALA A 294 12.89 -8.43 -9.81
CA ALA A 294 13.76 -7.34 -10.22
C ALA A 294 13.05 -6.00 -10.03
N ALA A 295 13.78 -4.99 -9.53
CA ALA A 295 13.33 -3.60 -9.53
C ALA A 295 12.90 -3.17 -10.94
N TYR A 296 12.00 -2.19 -11.04
CA TYR A 296 11.47 -1.76 -12.35
C TYR A 296 12.59 -1.16 -13.20
N ASP A 297 13.41 -0.31 -12.60
CA ASP A 297 14.56 0.34 -13.21
C ASP A 297 15.87 -0.11 -12.56
N ASP A 298 16.99 0.25 -13.18
CA ASP A 298 18.32 -0.02 -12.62
C ASP A 298 18.48 0.68 -11.25
N ILE A 299 19.05 -0.05 -10.29
CA ILE A 299 19.28 0.44 -8.93
C ILE A 299 20.62 1.19 -8.94
N ALA A 300 20.61 2.49 -8.64
CA ALA A 300 21.80 3.32 -8.70
C ALA A 300 22.55 3.34 -7.36
N ILE A 301 23.88 3.50 -7.43
CA ILE A 301 24.71 3.76 -6.25
C ILE A 301 24.30 5.12 -5.67
N GLY A 302 24.13 5.16 -4.34
CA GLY A 302 23.65 6.35 -3.62
C GLY A 302 22.14 6.38 -3.40
N ASP A 303 21.36 5.53 -4.09
CA ASP A 303 19.93 5.40 -3.81
C ASP A 303 19.69 4.92 -2.38
N THR A 304 18.64 5.43 -1.76
CA THR A 304 18.24 5.05 -0.41
C THR A 304 16.97 4.22 -0.43
N PHE A 305 16.87 3.29 0.51
CA PHE A 305 15.66 2.48 0.71
C PHE A 305 15.41 2.28 2.20
N GLU A 306 14.15 2.05 2.56
CA GLU A 306 13.76 1.63 3.90
C GLU A 306 13.50 0.12 3.91
N ALA A 307 14.28 -0.63 4.68
CA ALA A 307 14.13 -2.07 4.87
C ALA A 307 13.25 -2.37 6.08
N LEU A 308 12.09 -2.97 5.84
CA LEU A 308 11.21 -3.56 6.84
C LEU A 308 11.64 -5.00 7.14
N VAL A 309 11.82 -5.31 8.42
CA VAL A 309 12.13 -6.67 8.91
C VAL A 309 11.13 -7.70 8.38
N GLY A 310 11.64 -8.88 8.03
CA GLY A 310 10.83 -9.98 7.51
C GLY A 310 10.38 -10.97 8.57
N CYS A 311 9.30 -11.69 8.27
CA CYS A 311 8.75 -12.77 9.08
C CYS A 311 8.51 -13.97 8.17
N ARG A 312 8.93 -15.18 8.57
CA ARG A 312 8.58 -16.43 7.86
C ARG A 312 7.39 -17.18 8.46
N HIS A 313 6.65 -16.49 9.33
CA HIS A 313 5.35 -16.94 9.84
C HIS A 313 5.44 -18.20 10.71
N ARG A 314 6.63 -18.55 11.22
CA ARG A 314 6.82 -19.67 12.16
C ARG A 314 6.71 -19.19 13.60
N ARG A 315 6.15 -20.01 14.48
CA ARG A 315 5.91 -19.61 15.88
C ARG A 315 7.20 -19.40 16.65
N VAL A 316 8.12 -20.37 16.64
CA VAL A 316 9.29 -20.36 17.53
C VAL A 316 10.37 -19.43 17.00
N GLU A 317 10.74 -19.58 15.73
CA GLU A 317 11.85 -18.87 15.11
C GLU A 317 11.50 -17.40 14.87
N ASP A 318 10.33 -17.11 14.31
CA ASP A 318 9.94 -15.76 13.94
C ASP A 318 9.16 -15.05 15.05
N CYS A 319 8.00 -15.59 15.43
CA CYS A 319 7.08 -14.90 16.34
C CYS A 319 7.66 -14.73 17.76
N ILE A 320 8.28 -15.78 18.30
CA ILE A 320 8.89 -15.77 19.64
C ILE A 320 10.32 -15.25 19.59
N THR A 321 11.21 -15.88 18.81
CA THR A 321 12.64 -15.61 18.90
C THR A 321 13.04 -14.31 18.19
N LYS A 322 12.72 -14.17 16.91
CA LYS A 322 13.11 -12.99 16.11
C LYS A 322 12.39 -11.72 16.53
N HIS A 323 11.08 -11.81 16.77
CA HIS A 323 10.23 -10.64 17.01
C HIS A 323 9.82 -10.44 18.46
N ASN A 324 9.91 -11.46 19.31
CA ASN A 324 9.42 -11.43 20.69
C ASN A 324 8.04 -10.78 20.79
N ASN A 325 7.09 -11.29 19.99
CA ASN A 325 5.79 -10.65 19.79
C ASN A 325 4.99 -10.54 21.11
N ALA A 326 5.23 -11.45 22.05
CA ALA A 326 4.66 -11.39 23.40
C ALA A 326 5.02 -10.09 24.14
N ALA A 327 6.25 -9.59 24.01
CA ALA A 327 6.68 -8.34 24.65
C ALA A 327 6.46 -7.11 23.76
N ASN A 328 6.46 -7.31 22.44
CA ASN A 328 6.55 -6.24 21.45
C ASN A 328 5.23 -5.92 20.74
N SER A 329 4.19 -6.73 20.92
CA SER A 329 2.83 -6.39 20.44
C SER A 329 2.20 -5.30 21.29
N ARG A 330 1.21 -4.63 20.70
CA ARG A 330 0.34 -3.66 21.39
C ARG A 330 -0.43 -4.27 22.57
N THR A 331 -0.67 -5.58 22.56
CA THR A 331 -1.46 -6.25 23.62
C THR A 331 -0.63 -7.07 24.59
N LYS A 332 0.70 -7.05 24.48
CA LYS A 332 1.62 -7.82 25.35
C LYS A 332 1.29 -9.30 25.45
N THR A 333 0.82 -9.87 24.34
CA THR A 333 0.47 -11.28 24.23
C THR A 333 1.05 -11.84 22.95
N LEU A 334 1.35 -13.14 22.96
CA LEU A 334 1.81 -13.83 21.75
C LEU A 334 0.63 -13.91 20.77
N ARG A 335 0.60 -12.99 19.80
CA ARG A 335 -0.39 -13.01 18.71
C ARG A 335 0.11 -13.83 17.54
N TYR A 336 -0.03 -15.14 17.68
CA TYR A 336 0.25 -16.10 16.62
C TYR A 336 -1.08 -16.67 16.11
N GLY A 337 -1.38 -16.44 14.82
CA GLY A 337 -2.64 -16.88 14.22
C GLY A 337 -2.62 -18.30 13.65
N GLY A 338 -1.46 -18.95 13.63
CA GLY A 338 -1.31 -20.30 13.13
C GLY A 338 -1.70 -21.35 14.17
N PHE A 339 -1.88 -22.58 13.70
CA PHE A 339 -2.23 -23.74 14.50
C PHE A 339 -1.10 -24.77 14.45
N ASP A 340 -0.05 -24.59 15.25
CA ASP A 340 1.13 -25.47 15.25
C ASP A 340 0.82 -26.95 15.49
N PHE A 341 -0.31 -27.22 16.15
CA PHE A 341 -0.80 -28.58 16.43
C PHE A 341 -1.92 -29.01 15.50
N LEU A 342 -2.12 -28.33 14.36
CA LEU A 342 -3.06 -28.76 13.34
C LEU A 342 -2.60 -30.10 12.80
N ALA A 343 -3.20 -31.17 13.30
CA ALA A 343 -2.84 -32.51 12.90
C ALA A 343 -3.34 -32.79 11.48
N GLY A 344 -2.55 -33.52 10.70
CA GLY A 344 -2.96 -33.97 9.36
C GLY A 344 -4.12 -34.96 9.45
N GLU A 345 -4.91 -35.04 8.38
CA GLU A 345 -6.10 -35.91 8.25
C GLU A 345 -5.86 -37.39 8.62
N ASN A 346 -4.62 -37.88 8.47
CA ASN A 346 -4.25 -39.25 8.80
C ASN A 346 -4.29 -39.56 10.31
N ILE A 347 -4.17 -38.58 11.22
CA ILE A 347 -4.23 -38.86 12.65
C ILE A 347 -5.63 -39.31 13.08
N THR A 348 -6.67 -38.81 12.40
CA THR A 348 -8.06 -39.15 12.69
C THR A 348 -8.50 -40.47 12.06
N ALA A 349 -7.81 -40.90 11.00
CA ALA A 349 -8.11 -42.13 10.27
C ALA A 349 -7.32 -43.36 10.75
N THR A 350 -6.26 -43.16 11.55
CA THR A 350 -5.38 -44.25 11.99
C THR A 350 -5.74 -44.66 13.42
N ALA A 351 -6.26 -45.87 13.60
CA ALA A 351 -6.41 -46.45 14.93
C ALA A 351 -5.03 -46.53 15.62
N PRO A 352 -4.93 -46.25 16.93
CA PRO A 352 -3.67 -46.38 17.64
C PRO A 352 -3.13 -47.80 17.45
N LYS A 353 -1.88 -47.92 16.96
CA LYS A 353 -1.20 -49.22 16.88
C LYS A 353 -1.07 -49.75 18.31
N ALA A 354 -1.63 -50.94 18.54
CA ALA A 354 -1.64 -51.63 19.83
C ALA A 354 -0.23 -51.95 20.33
#